data_AF-A0A974Y2E8-F1
#
_entry.id   AF-A0A974Y2E8-F1
#
_cell.length_a   1.000
_cell.length_b   1.000
_cell.length_c   1.000
_cell.angle_alpha   90.00
_cell.angle_beta   90.00
_cell.angle_gamma   90.00
#
_symmetry.space_group_name_H-M   'P 1'
#
loop_
_entity.id
_entity.type
_entity.pdbx_description
1 polymer ?
#
loop_
_entity_poly.entity_id
_entity_poly.type
_entity_poly.pdbx_seq_one_letter_code
_entity_poly.pdbx_strand_id
1 'polypeptide(L)'
;MAELGDKTQLATLLFSAEGKVSPWKVFFAAGAALLVATAIGVIAGQALAKFVSPTALKIVAGAGFLIIGAWTLYSGLKPAA
;
A
#
# COMPACT_ATOMS: atom_id res chain seq x y z
N MET A 1 13.63 6.01 10.68
CA MET A 1 13.83 4.56 10.56
C MET A 1 13.36 4.16 9.17
N ALA A 2 14.24 3.65 8.32
CA ALA A 2 13.80 3.05 7.06
C ALA A 2 13.11 1.73 7.40
N GLU A 3 11.79 1.63 7.14
CA GLU A 3 10.99 0.40 7.20
C GLU A 3 11.36 -0.52 6.03
N LEU A 4 12.65 -0.85 5.89
CA LEU A 4 13.14 -1.76 4.87
C LEU A 4 12.50 -3.13 5.08
N GLY A 5 11.59 -3.52 4.18
CA GLY A 5 10.90 -4.81 4.26
C GLY A 5 9.37 -4.79 4.09
N ASP A 6 8.75 -3.67 3.70
CA ASP A 6 7.35 -3.73 3.24
C ASP A 6 7.18 -4.73 2.09
N LYS A 7 5.99 -5.35 2.00
CA LYS A 7 5.60 -6.30 0.96
C LYS A 7 5.91 -5.79 -0.45
N THR A 8 5.72 -4.50 -0.71
CA THR A 8 6.04 -3.89 -2.01
C THR A 8 7.55 -3.92 -2.30
N GLN A 9 8.38 -3.68 -1.29
CA GLN A 9 9.83 -3.72 -1.39
C GLN A 9 10.35 -5.16 -1.57
N LEU A 10 9.77 -6.13 -0.85
CA LEU A 10 10.09 -7.55 -1.03
C LEU A 10 9.71 -8.04 -2.44
N ALA A 11 8.53 -7.67 -2.95
CA ALA A 11 8.14 -7.99 -4.32
C ALA A 11 9.10 -7.37 -5.35
N THR A 12 9.50 -6.11 -5.15
CA THR A 12 10.47 -5.42 -6.02
C THR A 12 11.83 -6.11 -6.01
N LEU A 13 12.31 -6.53 -4.83
CA LEU A 13 13.54 -7.31 -4.67
C LEU A 13 13.46 -8.66 -5.40
N LEU A 14 12.36 -9.40 -5.23
CA LEU A 14 12.14 -10.68 -5.90
C LEU A 14 12.13 -10.53 -7.42
N PHE A 15 11.41 -9.54 -7.96
CA PHE A 15 11.40 -9.28 -9.40
C PHE A 15 12.76 -8.88 -9.96
N SER A 16 13.56 -8.14 -9.18
CA SER A 16 14.93 -7.81 -9.55
C SER A 16 15.83 -9.06 -9.54
N ALA A 17 15.62 -9.96 -8.57
CA ALA A 17 16.41 -11.18 -8.39
C ALA A 17 16.09 -12.29 -9.41
N GLU A 18 14.89 -12.32 -9.99
CA GLU A 18 14.52 -13.30 -11.03
C GLU A 18 15.36 -13.21 -12.31
N GLY A 19 16.06 -12.09 -12.54
CA GLY A 19 16.99 -11.92 -13.67
C GLY A 19 16.33 -11.84 -15.06
N LYS A 20 15.01 -11.92 -15.14
CA LYS A 20 14.24 -11.86 -16.41
C LYS A 20 14.18 -10.47 -17.03
N VAL A 21 14.35 -9.43 -16.21
CA VAL A 21 14.29 -8.02 -16.61
C VAL A 21 15.43 -7.24 -15.95
N SER A 22 15.91 -6.18 -16.63
CA SER A 22 16.98 -5.33 -16.10
C SER A 22 16.58 -4.72 -14.75
N PRO A 23 17.47 -4.72 -13.73
CA PRO A 23 17.19 -4.13 -12.41
C PRO A 23 16.72 -2.68 -12.48
N TRP A 24 17.25 -1.91 -13.44
CA TRP A 24 16.84 -0.53 -13.67
C TRP A 24 15.39 -0.43 -14.12
N LYS A 25 14.91 -1.37 -14.97
CA LYS A 25 13.50 -1.40 -15.38
C LYS A 25 12.59 -1.72 -14.19
N VAL A 26 12.99 -2.66 -13.33
CA VAL A 26 12.24 -3.00 -12.10
C VAL A 26 12.16 -1.79 -11.17
N PHE A 27 13.28 -1.09 -10.97
CA PHE A 27 13.34 0.12 -10.16
C PHE A 27 12.39 1.21 -10.66
N PHE A 28 12.47 1.57 -11.95
CA PHE A 28 11.60 2.61 -12.51
C PHE A 28 10.13 2.18 -12.55
N ALA A 29 9.83 0.92 -12.82
CA ALA A 29 8.46 0.41 -12.81
C ALA A 29 7.85 0.47 -11.41
N ALA A 30 8.55 -0.03 -10.38
CA ALA A 30 8.08 0.01 -9.00
C ALA A 30 7.93 1.46 -8.49
N GLY A 31 8.92 2.32 -8.80
CA GLY A 31 8.85 3.74 -8.46
C GLY A 31 7.69 4.46 -9.14
N ALA A 32 7.48 4.25 -10.45
CA ALA A 32 6.37 4.83 -11.17
C ALA A 32 5.02 4.33 -10.63
N ALA A 33 4.90 3.04 -10.33
CA ALA A 33 3.70 2.47 -9.71
C ALA A 33 3.37 3.15 -8.38
N LEU A 34 4.38 3.36 -7.52
CA LEU A 34 4.20 4.06 -6.24
C LEU A 34 3.75 5.51 -6.44
N LEU A 35 4.37 6.24 -7.37
CA LEU A 35 4.01 7.62 -7.67
C LEU A 35 2.57 7.72 -8.19
N VAL A 36 2.19 6.84 -9.13
CA VAL A 36 0.84 6.81 -9.70
C VAL A 36 -0.19 6.44 -8.64
N ALA A 37 0.05 5.40 -7.84
CA ALA A 37 -0.85 5.00 -6.76
C ALA A 37 -1.04 6.12 -5.74
N THR A 38 0.04 6.79 -5.35
CA THR A 38 -0.01 7.94 -4.43
C THR A 38 -0.78 9.10 -5.04
N ALA A 39 -0.53 9.45 -6.31
CA ALA A 39 -1.23 10.53 -7.00
C ALA A 39 -2.74 10.26 -7.08
N ILE A 40 -3.14 9.04 -7.45
CA ILE A 40 -4.54 8.61 -7.48
C ILE A 40 -5.15 8.75 -6.08
N GLY A 41 -4.48 8.25 -5.03
CA GLY A 41 -4.96 8.33 -3.66
C GLY A 41 -5.18 9.76 -3.18
N VAL A 42 -4.25 10.67 -3.48
CA VAL A 42 -4.35 12.09 -3.12
C VAL A 42 -5.51 12.76 -3.86
N ILE A 43 -5.63 12.56 -5.17
CA ILE A 43 -6.71 13.15 -5.98
C ILE A 43 -8.07 12.63 -5.51
N ALA A 44 -8.20 11.32 -5.31
CA ALA A 44 -9.43 10.70 -4.82
C ALA A 44 -9.79 11.20 -3.42
N GLY A 45 -8.81 11.29 -2.52
CA GLY A 45 -9.00 11.84 -1.17
C GLY A 45 -9.47 13.30 -1.19
N GLN A 46 -8.85 14.15 -2.03
CA GLN A 46 -9.27 15.53 -2.21
C GLN A 46 -10.68 15.65 -2.81
N ALA A 47 -11.02 14.81 -3.79
CA ALA A 47 -12.36 14.78 -4.37
C ALA A 47 -13.41 14.40 -3.32
N LEU A 48 -13.14 13.36 -2.52
CA LEU A 48 -14.04 12.89 -1.47
C LEU A 48 -14.23 13.94 -0.36
N ALA A 49 -13.18 14.67 0.00
CA ALA A 49 -13.23 15.75 0.99
C ALA A 49 -14.16 16.91 0.62
N LYS A 50 -14.56 17.05 -0.66
CA LYS A 50 -15.57 18.03 -1.09
C LYS A 50 -17.00 17.63 -0.73
N PHE A 51 -17.24 16.33 -0.52
CA PHE A 51 -18.58 15.77 -0.27
C PHE A 51 -18.75 15.27 1.18
N VAL A 52 -17.64 15.02 1.87
CA VAL A 52 -17.64 14.40 3.21
C VAL A 52 -16.93 15.32 4.19
N SER A 53 -17.51 15.51 5.39
CA SER A 53 -16.89 16.34 6.42
C SER A 53 -15.52 15.77 6.85
N PRO A 54 -14.54 16.61 7.22
CA PRO A 54 -13.24 16.14 7.66
C PRO A 54 -13.31 15.18 8.87
N THR A 55 -14.29 15.38 9.74
CA THR A 55 -14.53 14.51 10.90
C THR A 55 -14.98 13.12 10.47
N ALA A 56 -15.94 13.03 9.54
CA ALA A 56 -16.39 11.75 9.01
C ALA A 56 -15.27 11.02 8.26
N LEU A 57 -14.46 11.74 7.48
CA LEU A 57 -13.29 11.18 6.79
C LEU A 57 -12.29 10.53 7.76
N LYS A 58 -11.99 11.22 8.88
CA LYS A 58 -11.10 10.70 9.93
C LYS A 58 -11.66 9.45 10.60
N ILE A 59 -12.95 9.45 10.92
CA ILE A 59 -13.62 8.30 11.55
C ILE A 59 -13.58 7.09 10.61
N VAL A 60 -13.94 7.28 9.33
CA VAL A 60 -13.92 6.20 8.33
C VAL A 60 -12.51 5.66 8.12
N ALA A 61 -11.50 6.54 8.00
CA ALA A 61 -10.11 6.13 7.87
C ALA A 61 -9.63 5.31 9.09
N GLY A 62 -9.94 5.76 10.31
CA GLY A 62 -9.59 5.05 11.54
C GLY A 62 -10.30 3.70 11.65
N ALA A 63 -11.60 3.65 11.36
CA ALA A 63 -12.36 2.41 11.34
C ALA A 63 -11.82 1.42 10.29
N GLY A 64 -11.48 1.91 9.09
CA GLY A 64 -10.85 1.11 8.05
C GLY A 64 -9.52 0.51 8.49
N PHE A 65 -8.67 1.31 9.17
CA PHE A 65 -7.42 0.82 9.76
C PHE A 65 -7.65 -0.28 10.79
N LEU A 66 -8.63 -0.14 11.69
CA LEU A 66 -8.97 -1.17 12.67
C LEU A 66 -9.47 -2.46 12.01
N ILE A 67 -10.32 -2.35 10.99
CA ILE A 67 -10.84 -3.50 10.25
C ILE A 67 -9.70 -4.24 9.55
N ILE A 68 -8.84 -3.53 8.82
CA ILE A 68 -7.69 -4.13 8.11
C ILE A 68 -6.72 -4.74 9.12
N GLY A 69 -6.45 -4.05 10.24
CA GLY A 69 -5.60 -4.55 11.31
C GLY A 69 -6.13 -5.84 11.94
N ALA A 70 -7.42 -5.86 12.30
CA ALA A 70 -8.07 -7.04 12.87
C ALA A 70 -8.08 -8.21 11.87
N TRP A 71 -8.37 -7.95 10.59
CA TRP A 71 -8.35 -8.96 9.55
C TRP A 71 -6.93 -9.52 9.31
N THR A 72 -5.92 -8.66 9.29
CA THR A 72 -4.52 -9.06 9.16
C THR A 72 -4.08 -9.92 10.34
N LEU A 73 -4.46 -9.53 11.56
CA LEU A 73 -4.17 -10.29 12.78
C LEU A 73 -4.86 -11.67 12.76
N TYR A 74 -6.16 -11.72 12.45
CA TYR A 74 -6.89 -12.97 12.32
C TYR A 74 -6.27 -13.90 11.26
N SER A 75 -5.92 -13.34 10.10
CA SER A 75 -5.31 -14.11 9.00
C SER A 75 -3.92 -14.64 9.36
N GLY A 76 -3.14 -13.89 10.16
CA GLY A 76 -1.84 -14.34 10.66
C GLY A 76 -1.93 -15.37 11.78
N LEU A 77 -2.99 -15.34 12.59
CA LEU A 77 -3.22 -16.30 13.68
C LEU A 77 -3.89 -17.60 13.19
N LYS A 78 -4.55 -17.58 12.03
CA LYS A 78 -5.14 -18.77 11.44
C LYS A 78 -4.00 -19.73 11.02
N PRO A 79 -3.89 -20.93 11.62
CA PRO A 79 -2.87 -21.89 11.22
C PRO A 79 -3.06 -22.21 9.74
N ALA A 80 -1.96 -22.27 8.98
CA ALA A 80 -1.98 -22.78 7.62
C ALA A 80 -2.43 -24.25 7.69
N ALA A 81 -3.69 -24.50 7.35
CA ALA A 81 -4.27 -25.83 7.21
C ALA A 81 -3.82 -26.46 5.90
#